data_AF-A0A524GWL9-F1
#
_entry.id   AF-A0A524GWL9-F1
#
_cell.length_a   1.000
_cell.length_b   1.000
_cell.length_c   1.000
_cell.angle_alpha   90.00
_cell.angle_beta   90.00
_cell.angle_gamma   90.00
#
_symmetry.space_group_name_H-M   'P 1'
#
loop_
_entity.id
_entity.type
_entity.pdbx_description
1 polymer ?
#
loop_
_entity_poly.entity_id
_entity_poly.type
_entity_poly.pdbx_seq_one_letter_code
_entity_poly.pdbx_strand_id
1 'polypeptide(L)'
;AGGIAGIDAGGIAGIDAGGIAGIDAGGIAGIDAGGIAGIDAGGIAGIDAGGIAGIDAGGVTLAGPVDSIDRVNGVFGSMGQIVMASQDMLSSMTVGDFVAVQGSVISSGWYYADSVNVSNQGYVPGSTEVFITGMLSSINQMNGTAQMGDLIIDYTPSLGSNDAPSGDMWSFHGTRSSMGGTMISNRTEGVR
;
A
#
# COMPACT_ATOMS: atom_id res chain seq x y z
N ALA A 1 -28.99 8.88 7.58
CA ALA A 1 -27.78 8.77 6.73
C ALA A 1 -27.85 7.41 6.06
N GLY A 2 -27.95 7.38 4.73
CA GLY A 2 -27.96 6.14 3.96
C GLY A 2 -26.59 5.95 3.34
N GLY A 3 -25.78 5.06 3.91
CA GLY A 3 -24.57 4.56 3.25
C GLY A 3 -24.93 3.41 2.31
N ILE A 4 -24.13 3.20 1.27
CA ILE A 4 -24.25 2.03 0.41
C ILE A 4 -23.48 0.88 1.06
N ALA A 5 -24.07 -0.32 1.10
CA ALA A 5 -23.44 -1.47 1.74
C ALA A 5 -22.24 -1.99 0.95
N GLY A 6 -22.26 -1.93 -0.39
CA GLY A 6 -21.12 -2.25 -1.23
C GLY A 6 -21.35 -1.99 -2.71
N ILE A 7 -20.27 -1.99 -3.48
CA ILE A 7 -20.26 -1.97 -4.96
C ILE A 7 -19.49 -3.19 -5.46
N ASP A 8 -20.02 -3.89 -6.46
CA ASP A 8 -19.33 -4.93 -7.25
C ASP A 8 -19.35 -4.48 -8.71
N ALA A 9 -18.16 -4.25 -9.31
CA ALA A 9 -18.04 -3.76 -10.68
C ALA A 9 -16.77 -4.24 -11.40
N GLY A 10 -16.87 -4.55 -12.70
CA GLY A 10 -15.71 -4.94 -13.49
C GLY A 10 -15.73 -4.45 -14.93
N GLY A 11 -14.55 -4.16 -15.49
CA GLY A 11 -14.37 -3.76 -16.89
C GLY A 11 -14.95 -2.39 -17.24
N ILE A 12 -14.94 -1.45 -16.29
CA ILE A 12 -15.44 -0.07 -16.49
C ILE A 12 -14.31 0.95 -16.41
N ALA A 13 -14.51 2.11 -17.03
CA ALA A 13 -13.49 3.16 -17.09
C ALA A 13 -13.17 3.75 -15.70
N GLY A 14 -14.16 3.84 -14.80
CA GLY A 14 -13.90 4.24 -13.43
C GLY A 14 -15.12 4.17 -12.52
N ILE A 15 -14.88 4.33 -11.21
CA ILE A 15 -15.89 4.39 -10.15
C ILE A 15 -15.71 5.72 -9.41
N ASP A 16 -16.80 6.46 -9.17
CA ASP A 16 -16.84 7.61 -8.26
C ASP A 16 -17.87 7.31 -7.15
N ALA A 17 -17.41 7.16 -5.91
CA ALA A 17 -18.25 6.65 -4.81
C ALA A 17 -17.86 7.17 -3.41
N GLY A 18 -18.85 7.55 -2.58
CA GLY A 18 -18.60 8.00 -1.21
C GLY A 18 -19.54 7.39 -0.17
N GLY A 19 -19.03 7.16 1.05
CA GLY A 19 -19.80 6.65 2.18
C GLY A 19 -20.26 5.21 2.02
N ILE A 20 -19.36 4.34 1.54
CA ILE A 20 -19.64 2.92 1.25
C ILE A 20 -18.85 2.02 2.19
N ALA A 21 -19.43 0.91 2.64
CA ALA A 21 -18.68 -0.02 3.50
C ALA A 21 -17.57 -0.77 2.72
N GLY A 22 -17.78 -1.13 1.45
CA GLY A 22 -16.69 -1.65 0.61
C GLY A 22 -16.93 -1.60 -0.90
N ILE A 23 -15.85 -1.68 -1.69
CA ILE A 23 -15.88 -1.88 -3.14
C ILE A 23 -15.13 -3.17 -3.46
N ASP A 24 -15.71 -4.04 -4.28
CA ASP A 24 -15.02 -5.16 -4.95
C ASP A 24 -15.02 -4.84 -6.46
N ALA A 25 -13.84 -4.72 -7.07
CA ALA A 25 -13.76 -4.34 -8.48
C ALA A 25 -12.60 -4.94 -9.26
N GLY A 26 -12.81 -5.22 -10.56
CA GLY A 26 -11.80 -5.84 -11.43
C GLY A 26 -11.63 -5.15 -12.79
N GLY A 27 -10.40 -4.85 -13.18
CA GLY A 27 -10.09 -4.27 -14.49
C GLY A 27 -10.66 -2.87 -14.68
N ILE A 28 -10.48 -2.00 -13.68
CA ILE A 28 -10.95 -0.62 -13.66
C ILE A 28 -9.77 0.32 -13.98
N ALA A 29 -9.97 1.35 -14.80
CA ALA A 29 -8.87 2.30 -15.05
C ALA A 29 -8.61 3.24 -13.86
N GLY A 30 -9.65 3.60 -13.08
CA GLY A 30 -9.47 4.31 -11.81
C GLY A 30 -10.68 4.27 -10.86
N ILE A 31 -10.43 4.37 -9.56
CA ILE A 31 -11.48 4.60 -8.54
C ILE A 31 -11.23 5.96 -7.88
N ASP A 32 -12.24 6.84 -7.85
CA ASP A 32 -12.31 8.02 -6.98
C ASP A 32 -13.27 7.72 -5.82
N ALA A 33 -12.81 7.72 -4.57
CA ALA A 33 -13.66 7.33 -3.45
C ALA A 33 -13.44 8.08 -2.12
N GLY A 34 -14.53 8.40 -1.40
CA GLY A 34 -14.48 9.12 -0.13
C GLY A 34 -15.19 8.41 1.04
N GLY A 35 -14.48 8.12 2.13
CA GLY A 35 -15.03 7.51 3.35
C GLY A 35 -15.46 6.06 3.14
N ILE A 36 -14.57 5.23 2.62
CA ILE A 36 -14.82 3.81 2.33
C ILE A 36 -14.10 2.90 3.32
N ALA A 37 -14.79 1.89 3.87
CA ALA A 37 -14.15 1.01 4.86
C ALA A 37 -13.30 -0.13 4.25
N GLY A 38 -13.26 -0.30 2.93
CA GLY A 38 -12.31 -1.17 2.24
C GLY A 38 -12.51 -1.24 0.72
N ILE A 39 -11.44 -1.47 -0.04
CA ILE A 39 -11.49 -1.75 -1.49
C ILE A 39 -10.74 -3.06 -1.77
N ASP A 40 -11.40 -4.02 -2.40
CA ASP A 40 -10.81 -5.18 -3.08
C ASP A 40 -10.81 -4.91 -4.59
N ALA A 41 -9.64 -5.00 -5.24
CA ALA A 41 -9.38 -4.39 -6.53
C ALA A 41 -8.38 -5.19 -7.39
N GLY A 42 -8.84 -6.02 -8.33
CA GLY A 42 -7.95 -6.72 -9.27
C GLY A 42 -7.59 -5.87 -10.50
N GLY A 43 -6.32 -5.54 -10.74
CA GLY A 43 -5.87 -4.93 -12.00
C GLY A 43 -6.38 -3.51 -12.21
N ILE A 44 -6.27 -2.66 -11.19
CA ILE A 44 -6.70 -1.25 -11.24
C ILE A 44 -5.50 -0.33 -11.49
N ALA A 45 -5.62 0.55 -12.50
CA ALA A 45 -4.53 1.47 -12.89
C ALA A 45 -4.41 2.74 -12.04
N GLY A 46 -5.33 2.99 -11.10
CA GLY A 46 -5.21 4.06 -10.09
C GLY A 46 -6.36 4.08 -9.07
N ILE A 47 -6.09 4.48 -7.83
CA ILE A 47 -7.11 4.71 -6.80
C ILE A 47 -6.82 6.09 -6.21
N ASP A 48 -7.71 7.06 -6.42
CA ASP A 48 -7.75 8.32 -5.68
C ASP A 48 -8.79 8.17 -4.59
N ALA A 49 -8.39 8.16 -3.31
CA ALA A 49 -9.39 8.00 -2.27
C ALA A 49 -9.04 8.68 -0.96
N GLY A 50 -10.06 9.27 -0.35
CA GLY A 50 -9.99 9.88 0.97
C GLY A 50 -10.64 9.00 2.03
N GLY A 51 -9.92 8.70 3.12
CA GLY A 51 -10.48 8.02 4.29
C GLY A 51 -10.82 6.55 4.06
N ILE A 52 -9.90 5.80 3.43
CA ILE A 52 -10.01 4.35 3.26
C ILE A 52 -9.39 3.58 4.43
N ALA A 53 -10.08 2.53 4.88
CA ALA A 53 -9.60 1.56 5.86
C ALA A 53 -9.41 0.16 5.24
N GLY A 54 -8.60 0.06 4.18
CA GLY A 54 -8.15 -1.21 3.60
C GLY A 54 -8.11 -1.16 2.07
N ILE A 55 -6.99 -1.57 1.48
CA ILE A 55 -6.86 -1.77 0.03
C ILE A 55 -6.25 -3.15 -0.19
N ASP A 56 -6.97 -4.04 -0.86
CA ASP A 56 -6.49 -5.32 -1.38
C ASP A 56 -6.47 -5.18 -2.91
N ALA A 57 -5.33 -4.79 -3.49
CA ALA A 57 -5.26 -4.45 -4.92
C ALA A 57 -4.25 -5.32 -5.66
N GLY A 58 -4.74 -6.19 -6.55
CA GLY A 58 -3.92 -6.95 -7.48
C GLY A 58 -3.17 -6.00 -8.41
N GLY A 59 -1.89 -5.74 -8.10
CA GLY A 59 -0.98 -4.87 -8.87
C GLY A 59 -0.35 -3.73 -8.07
N VAL A 60 -0.94 -3.33 -6.94
CA VAL A 60 -0.29 -2.40 -6.00
C VAL A 60 0.73 -3.20 -5.21
N THR A 61 1.97 -2.72 -5.15
CA THR A 61 3.03 -3.35 -4.35
C THR A 61 3.32 -2.57 -3.07
N LEU A 62 3.00 -1.30 -3.04
CA LEU A 62 3.27 -0.41 -1.92
C LEU A 62 2.20 0.68 -1.85
N ALA A 63 1.68 0.96 -0.65
CA ALA A 63 0.96 2.19 -0.34
C ALA A 63 1.48 2.79 0.96
N GLY A 64 2.00 4.01 0.91
CA GLY A 64 2.63 4.63 2.07
C GLY A 64 3.16 6.04 1.81
N PRO A 65 3.72 6.69 2.84
CA PRO A 65 4.29 8.01 2.70
C PRO A 65 5.61 7.99 1.90
N VAL A 66 5.86 9.04 1.13
CA VAL A 66 7.14 9.30 0.47
C VAL A 66 8.14 9.80 1.52
N ASP A 67 9.13 8.97 1.82
CA ASP A 67 10.17 9.24 2.82
C ASP A 67 11.33 10.08 2.24
N SER A 68 11.65 9.93 0.94
CA SER A 68 12.71 10.67 0.26
C SER A 68 12.49 10.72 -1.25
N ILE A 69 13.09 11.68 -1.95
CA ILE A 69 13.03 11.78 -3.42
C ILE A 69 14.43 12.11 -3.94
N ASP A 70 14.94 11.29 -4.85
CA ASP A 70 16.15 11.54 -5.62
C ASP A 70 15.80 11.58 -7.11
N ARG A 71 15.48 12.79 -7.58
CA ARG A 71 15.14 13.02 -8.99
C ARG A 71 16.32 12.83 -9.92
N VAL A 72 17.56 12.95 -9.44
CA VAL A 72 18.74 12.76 -10.30
C VAL A 72 18.89 11.29 -10.64
N ASN A 73 18.70 10.41 -9.64
CA ASN A 73 18.80 8.97 -9.81
C ASN A 73 17.49 8.29 -10.22
N GLY A 74 16.39 9.03 -10.35
CA GLY A 74 15.10 8.49 -10.79
C GLY A 74 14.46 7.57 -9.77
N VAL A 75 14.62 7.88 -8.48
CA VAL A 75 14.08 7.06 -7.40
C VAL A 75 13.39 7.90 -6.33
N PHE A 76 12.48 7.28 -5.59
CA PHE A 76 11.97 7.80 -4.32
C PHE A 76 11.99 6.69 -3.27
N GLY A 77 12.11 7.10 -2.00
CA GLY A 77 12.02 6.20 -0.86
C GLY A 77 10.60 6.18 -0.32
N SER A 78 10.08 4.99 -0.02
CA SER A 78 8.83 4.83 0.72
C SER A 78 8.78 3.49 1.42
N MET A 79 8.23 3.45 2.63
CA MET A 79 8.04 2.20 3.38
C MET A 79 9.34 1.38 3.46
N GLY A 80 10.48 2.04 3.66
CA GLY A 80 11.80 1.40 3.71
C GLY A 80 12.28 0.76 2.39
N GLN A 81 11.60 1.03 1.28
CA GLN A 81 11.97 0.60 -0.06
C GLN A 81 12.50 1.78 -0.88
N ILE A 82 13.35 1.47 -1.84
CA ILE A 82 13.75 2.35 -2.93
C ILE A 82 12.93 1.96 -4.15
N VAL A 83 12.14 2.90 -4.67
CA VAL A 83 11.26 2.72 -5.80
C VAL A 83 11.84 3.46 -7.01
N MET A 84 12.14 2.72 -8.08
CA MET A 84 12.52 3.29 -9.37
C MET A 84 11.29 3.84 -10.09
N ALA A 85 11.31 5.11 -10.48
CA ALA A 85 10.20 5.79 -11.11
C ALA A 85 10.65 6.74 -12.21
N SER A 86 9.78 7.01 -13.18
CA SER A 86 10.06 7.95 -14.26
C SER A 86 10.15 9.41 -13.75
N GLN A 87 10.85 10.27 -14.50
CA GLN A 87 10.95 11.70 -14.15
C GLN A 87 9.59 12.39 -14.06
N ASP A 88 8.65 11.99 -14.93
CA ASP A 88 7.30 12.56 -14.93
C ASP A 88 6.57 12.23 -13.62
N MET A 89 6.68 11.00 -13.12
CA MET A 89 6.11 10.60 -11.82
C MET A 89 6.75 11.37 -10.65
N LEU A 90 8.06 11.62 -10.70
CA LEU A 90 8.78 12.33 -9.64
C LEU A 90 8.58 13.86 -9.68
N SER A 91 8.10 14.39 -10.80
CA SER A 91 8.00 15.83 -11.02
C SER A 91 6.96 16.51 -10.11
N SER A 92 5.84 15.84 -9.86
CA SER A 92 4.74 16.32 -9.01
C SER A 92 4.83 15.84 -7.55
N MET A 93 5.71 14.90 -7.24
CA MET A 93 5.81 14.26 -5.93
C MET A 93 6.59 15.12 -4.91
N THR A 94 6.13 15.11 -3.66
CA THR A 94 6.75 15.77 -2.51
C THR A 94 6.96 14.77 -1.37
N VAL A 95 8.01 14.98 -0.56
CA VAL A 95 8.22 14.19 0.66
C VAL A 95 7.05 14.44 1.63
N GLY A 96 6.46 13.37 2.14
CA GLY A 96 5.24 13.41 2.95
C GLY A 96 3.95 13.10 2.20
N ASP A 97 3.97 13.14 0.86
CA ASP A 97 2.85 12.69 0.06
C ASP A 97 2.56 11.21 0.35
N PHE A 98 1.28 10.84 0.36
CA PHE A 98 0.89 9.43 0.40
C PHE A 98 0.76 8.91 -1.03
N VAL A 99 1.46 7.82 -1.34
CA VAL A 99 1.50 7.25 -2.68
C VAL A 99 1.04 5.81 -2.69
N ALA A 100 0.39 5.40 -3.78
CA ALA A 100 0.16 4.01 -4.13
C ALA A 100 0.96 3.67 -5.38
N VAL A 101 1.83 2.67 -5.27
CA VAL A 101 2.76 2.22 -6.30
C VAL A 101 2.24 0.94 -6.92
N GLN A 102 2.05 0.96 -8.22
CA GLN A 102 1.86 -0.26 -9.01
C GLN A 102 3.16 -0.58 -9.73
N GLY A 103 3.53 -1.85 -9.68
CA GLY A 103 4.77 -2.27 -10.31
C GLY A 103 5.25 -3.63 -9.84
N SER A 104 6.56 -3.82 -9.85
CA SER A 104 7.19 -5.12 -9.56
C SER A 104 8.20 -5.01 -8.43
N VAL A 105 8.22 -6.04 -7.58
CA VAL A 105 9.25 -6.24 -6.55
C VAL A 105 10.49 -6.83 -7.22
N ILE A 106 11.61 -6.13 -7.16
CA ILE A 106 12.87 -6.58 -7.78
C ILE A 106 13.68 -7.44 -6.78
N SER A 107 13.82 -6.92 -5.57
CA SER A 107 14.49 -7.56 -4.43
C SER A 107 13.95 -6.95 -3.14
N SER A 108 14.30 -7.52 -1.99
CA SER A 108 14.00 -6.87 -0.71
C SER A 108 14.61 -5.46 -0.69
N GLY A 109 13.78 -4.42 -0.57
CA GLY A 109 14.21 -3.03 -0.59
C GLY A 109 14.13 -2.34 -1.95
N TRP A 110 13.86 -3.04 -3.05
CA TRP A 110 13.93 -2.45 -4.41
C TRP A 110 12.72 -2.80 -5.28
N TYR A 111 12.07 -1.74 -5.78
CA TYR A 111 10.81 -1.82 -6.51
C TYR A 111 10.98 -1.10 -7.85
N TYR A 112 10.33 -1.60 -8.88
CA TYR A 112 10.15 -0.91 -10.16
C TYR A 112 8.71 -0.42 -10.25
N ALA A 113 8.48 0.88 -10.41
CA ALA A 113 7.14 1.43 -10.58
C ALA A 113 6.76 1.48 -12.07
N ASP A 114 5.66 0.82 -12.41
CA ASP A 114 4.97 1.01 -13.69
C ASP A 114 4.07 2.26 -13.63
N SER A 115 3.49 2.54 -12.46
CA SER A 115 2.78 3.79 -12.17
C SER A 115 2.80 4.15 -10.70
N VAL A 116 2.63 5.44 -10.40
CA VAL A 116 2.50 5.96 -9.03
C VAL A 116 1.30 6.90 -8.99
N ASN A 117 0.36 6.60 -8.12
CA ASN A 117 -0.74 7.50 -7.79
C ASN A 117 -0.39 8.27 -6.51
N VAL A 118 -0.53 9.60 -6.54
CA VAL A 118 -0.31 10.47 -5.38
C VAL A 118 -1.67 10.87 -4.83
N SER A 119 -1.95 10.52 -3.56
CA SER A 119 -3.23 10.82 -2.92
C SER A 119 -3.39 12.30 -2.64
N ASN A 120 -4.63 12.79 -2.77
CA ASN A 120 -5.02 14.13 -2.34
C ASN A 120 -5.10 14.29 -0.80
N GLN A 121 -5.04 13.19 -0.04
CA GLN A 121 -5.00 13.20 1.41
C GLN A 121 -3.58 12.93 1.92
N GLY A 122 -3.10 13.80 2.81
CA GLY A 122 -1.78 13.62 3.42
C GLY A 122 -1.72 12.41 4.36
N TYR A 123 -0.54 11.81 4.48
CA TYR A 123 -0.28 10.76 5.45
C TYR A 123 -0.38 11.28 6.90
N VAL A 124 -1.16 10.60 7.73
CA VAL A 124 -1.29 10.86 9.17
C VAL A 124 -0.71 9.68 9.95
N PRO A 125 0.44 9.86 10.65
CA PRO A 125 1.03 8.80 11.45
C PRO A 125 0.05 8.18 12.45
N GLY A 126 0.04 6.86 12.53
CA GLY A 126 -0.81 6.06 13.41
C GLY A 126 -2.28 5.98 13.01
N SER A 127 -2.73 6.73 11.99
CA SER A 127 -4.11 6.73 11.53
C SER A 127 -4.26 6.28 10.08
N THR A 128 -3.36 6.68 9.20
CA THR A 128 -3.40 6.27 7.79
C THR A 128 -2.89 4.84 7.68
N GLU A 129 -3.69 4.00 7.03
CA GLU A 129 -3.27 2.64 6.70
C GLU A 129 -2.19 2.65 5.63
N VAL A 130 -1.20 1.77 5.81
CA VAL A 130 -0.12 1.53 4.89
C VAL A 130 -0.13 0.07 4.49
N PHE A 131 0.30 -0.18 3.26
CA PHE A 131 0.34 -1.50 2.66
C PHE A 131 1.69 -1.74 2.01
N ILE A 132 2.21 -2.95 2.11
CA ILE A 132 3.45 -3.32 1.46
C ILE A 132 3.43 -4.80 1.09
N THR A 133 3.84 -5.11 -0.14
CA THR A 133 4.06 -6.46 -0.64
C THR A 133 5.47 -6.56 -1.16
N GLY A 134 6.25 -7.51 -0.64
CA GLY A 134 7.61 -7.70 -1.11
C GLY A 134 8.34 -8.85 -0.48
N MET A 135 9.60 -8.99 -0.88
CA MET A 135 10.49 -10.01 -0.36
C MET A 135 11.01 -9.64 1.03
N LEU A 136 10.93 -10.58 1.97
CA LEU A 136 11.46 -10.42 3.31
C LEU A 136 12.99 -10.52 3.30
N SER A 137 13.68 -9.59 3.93
CA SER A 137 15.12 -9.67 4.21
C SER A 137 15.43 -10.53 5.43
N SER A 138 14.54 -10.54 6.42
CA SER A 138 14.67 -11.41 7.60
C SER A 138 13.34 -11.59 8.32
N ILE A 139 13.22 -12.67 9.10
CA ILE A 139 12.11 -12.93 10.01
C ILE A 139 12.69 -13.32 11.37
N ASN A 140 12.20 -12.67 12.43
CA ASN A 140 12.45 -13.06 13.81
C ASN A 140 11.14 -13.50 14.46
N GLN A 141 10.91 -14.82 14.41
CA GLN A 141 9.69 -15.44 14.95
C GLN A 141 9.56 -15.29 16.47
N MET A 142 10.67 -15.19 17.21
CA MET A 142 10.63 -15.03 18.68
C MET A 142 10.08 -13.66 19.07
N ASN A 143 10.36 -12.64 18.27
CA ASN A 143 9.93 -11.27 18.52
C ASN A 143 8.67 -10.88 17.72
N GLY A 144 8.21 -11.74 16.80
CA GLY A 144 7.10 -11.44 15.90
C GLY A 144 7.40 -10.28 14.95
N THR A 145 8.66 -10.13 14.54
CA THR A 145 9.09 -9.03 13.65
C THR A 145 9.64 -9.56 12.33
N ALA A 146 9.26 -8.95 11.22
CA ALA A 146 9.80 -9.18 9.89
C ALA A 146 10.51 -7.93 9.38
N GLN A 147 11.41 -8.09 8.41
CA GLN A 147 12.07 -6.99 7.75
C GLN A 147 11.89 -7.10 6.23
N MET A 148 11.63 -5.98 5.58
CA MET A 148 11.53 -5.85 4.13
C MET A 148 12.28 -4.58 3.73
N GLY A 149 13.40 -4.71 3.02
CA GLY A 149 14.32 -3.58 2.86
C GLY A 149 14.74 -3.00 4.21
N ASP A 150 14.55 -1.69 4.37
CA ASP A 150 14.80 -0.96 5.63
C ASP A 150 13.57 -0.92 6.55
N LEU A 151 12.42 -1.44 6.11
CA LEU A 151 11.20 -1.45 6.92
C LEU A 151 11.22 -2.61 7.91
N ILE A 152 11.05 -2.27 9.19
CA ILE A 152 10.75 -3.23 10.25
C ILE A 152 9.22 -3.31 10.39
N ILE A 153 8.71 -4.54 10.44
CA ILE A 153 7.29 -4.85 10.57
C ILE A 153 7.10 -5.68 11.84
N ASP A 154 6.30 -5.18 12.76
CA ASP A 154 5.77 -5.94 13.89
C ASP A 154 4.47 -6.62 13.43
N TYR A 155 4.51 -7.93 13.24
CA TYR A 155 3.35 -8.74 12.86
C TYR A 155 2.74 -9.49 14.06
N THR A 156 3.14 -9.16 15.30
CA THR A 156 2.55 -9.80 16.49
C THR A 156 1.01 -9.69 16.55
N PRO A 157 0.34 -8.61 16.10
CA PRO A 157 -1.12 -8.57 16.08
C PRO A 157 -1.75 -9.60 15.12
N SER A 158 -1.11 -9.92 14.00
CA SER A 158 -1.63 -10.92 13.03
C SER A 158 -1.40 -12.37 13.47
N LEU A 159 -0.57 -12.61 14.50
CA LEU A 159 -0.39 -13.97 15.03
C LEU A 159 -1.66 -14.53 15.68
N GLY A 160 -2.57 -13.67 16.12
CA GLY A 160 -3.87 -14.09 16.67
C GLY A 160 -4.75 -14.84 15.66
N SER A 161 -4.58 -14.58 14.36
CA SER A 161 -5.25 -15.28 13.26
C SER A 161 -4.41 -16.43 12.68
N ASN A 162 -3.27 -16.75 13.30
CA ASN A 162 -2.31 -17.75 12.85
C ASN A 162 -1.64 -17.43 11.50
N ASP A 163 -1.63 -16.14 11.13
CA ASP A 163 -1.00 -15.62 9.92
C ASP A 163 0.42 -15.16 10.24
N ALA A 164 1.36 -16.12 10.17
CA ALA A 164 2.77 -15.89 10.41
C ALA A 164 3.56 -15.93 9.10
N PRO A 165 4.45 -14.96 8.84
CA PRO A 165 5.24 -14.95 7.62
C PRO A 165 6.21 -16.14 7.56
N SER A 166 6.27 -16.76 6.39
CA SER A 166 7.14 -17.90 6.06
C SER A 166 7.57 -17.87 4.59
N GLY A 167 8.87 -18.01 4.31
CA GLY A 167 9.40 -17.92 2.94
C GLY A 167 9.68 -16.48 2.49
N ASP A 168 9.72 -16.26 1.17
CA ASP A 168 10.33 -15.05 0.60
C ASP A 168 9.36 -13.88 0.41
N MET A 169 8.16 -14.05 -0.20
CA MET A 169 7.23 -12.92 -0.48
C MET A 169 5.99 -12.87 0.41
N TRP A 170 5.73 -11.70 0.98
CA TRP A 170 4.61 -11.45 1.89
C TRP A 170 4.03 -10.05 1.72
N SER A 171 2.74 -9.95 2.04
CA SER A 171 1.96 -8.72 2.09
C SER A 171 1.59 -8.39 3.53
N PHE A 172 1.65 -7.11 3.88
CA PHE A 172 1.32 -6.60 5.21
C PHE A 172 0.44 -5.36 5.09
N HIS A 173 -0.56 -5.30 5.96
CA HIS A 173 -1.44 -4.14 6.13
C HIS A 173 -1.35 -3.66 7.57
N GLY A 174 -1.45 -2.35 7.78
CA GLY A 174 -1.45 -1.81 9.13
C GLY A 174 -1.12 -0.34 9.18
N THR A 175 -0.49 0.10 10.27
CA THR A 175 -0.17 1.53 10.47
C THR A 175 1.27 1.74 10.88
N ARG A 176 1.80 2.94 10.63
CA ARG A 176 3.11 3.37 11.13
C ARG A 176 2.91 4.56 12.06
N SER A 177 3.44 4.46 13.28
CA SER A 177 3.29 5.53 14.28
C SER A 177 4.15 6.76 13.99
N SER A 178 5.11 6.65 13.07
CA SER A 178 5.93 7.75 12.58
C SER A 178 6.50 7.41 11.19
N MET A 179 6.79 8.45 10.41
CA MET A 179 7.56 8.32 9.17
C MET A 179 8.95 7.75 9.49
N GLY A 180 9.43 6.78 8.71
CA GLY A 180 10.66 6.05 9.03
C GLY A 180 10.54 5.00 10.16
N GLY A 181 9.45 4.96 10.93
CA GLY A 181 9.29 4.03 12.06
C GLY A 181 8.82 2.61 11.68
N THR A 182 8.75 1.74 12.68
CA THR A 182 8.18 0.38 12.58
C THR A 182 6.72 0.41 12.13
N MET A 183 6.37 -0.49 11.21
CA MET A 183 4.99 -0.76 10.84
C MET A 183 4.40 -1.79 11.81
N ILE A 184 3.21 -1.50 12.35
CA ILE A 184 2.42 -2.47 13.11
C ILE A 184 1.43 -3.10 12.14
N SER A 185 1.61 -4.39 11.83
CA SER A 185 0.76 -5.15 10.92
C SER A 185 -0.41 -5.79 11.67
N ASN A 186 -1.63 -5.53 11.21
CA ASN A 186 -2.85 -6.17 11.71
C ASN A 186 -3.37 -7.29 10.79
N ARG A 187 -2.86 -7.37 9.56
CA ARG A 187 -3.17 -8.42 8.58
C ARG A 187 -1.91 -8.74 7.79
N THR A 188 -1.58 -10.03 7.72
CA THR A 188 -0.35 -10.53 7.11
C THR A 188 -0.69 -11.68 6.19
N GLU A 189 -0.23 -11.68 4.94
CA GLU A 189 -0.66 -12.64 3.93
C GLU A 189 0.50 -13.11 3.05
N GLY A 190 0.54 -14.41 2.74
CA GLY A 190 1.51 -14.96 1.81
C GLY A 190 1.09 -14.72 0.37
N VAL A 191 2.01 -14.22 -0.46
CA VAL A 191 1.76 -14.07 -1.90
C VAL A 191 1.83 -15.45 -2.55
N ARG A 192 0.73 -15.88 -3.17
CA ARG A 192 0.61 -17.21 -3.82
C ARG A 192 0.86 -17.17 -5.32
#